data_AF-C5J577-F1
#
_entry.id   AF-C5J577-F1
#
_cell.length_a   1.000
_cell.length_b   1.000
_cell.length_c   1.000
_cell.angle_alpha   90.00
_cell.angle_beta   90.00
_cell.angle_gamma   90.00
#
_symmetry.space_group_name_H-M   'P 1'
#
loop_
_entity.id
_entity.type
_entity.pdbx_description
1 polymer ?
#
loop_
_entity_poly.entity_id
_entity_poly.type
_entity_poly.pdbx_seq_one_letter_code
_entity_poly.pdbx_strand_id
1 'polypeptide(L)'
;KLAEAAAEIENEAEEEAEEGEGASEEEETLETGPDPEEAARRFDSLSKTFVQVQKGMAEKGADDPKVMKLRKKLADEFMELKLSPKMFDMLITQIRRSLTDIRNVEKQVMLLCVRDSGMPRKDFISIFPSNETNLSWLDKHIRAKRKHSAHLAKLREEIEAQQKKLMGVEELTHLSIAGIKEINR
;
A
#
# COMPACT_ATOMS: atom_id res chain seq x y z
N LYS A 1 59.05 6.27 46.81
CA LYS A 1 59.51 5.44 45.67
C LYS A 1 58.63 5.87 44.49
N LEU A 2 58.91 7.04 43.90
CA LEU A 2 59.75 7.20 42.69
C LEU A 2 59.05 6.46 41.52
N ALA A 3 58.34 7.05 40.55
CA ALA A 3 58.56 8.31 39.83
C ALA A 3 60.01 8.47 39.38
N GLU A 4 60.39 7.80 38.28
CA GLU A 4 61.42 8.22 37.32
C GLU A 4 61.60 7.15 36.24
N ALA A 5 61.21 7.50 35.02
CA ALA A 5 61.90 7.08 33.80
C ALA A 5 61.61 8.19 32.78
N ALA A 6 62.30 9.30 33.00
CA ALA A 6 62.48 10.37 32.03
C ALA A 6 63.53 9.95 30.98
N ALA A 7 63.55 10.72 29.89
CA ALA A 7 64.62 10.86 28.90
C ALA A 7 64.58 9.92 27.69
N GLU A 8 63.97 10.40 26.62
CA GLU A 8 64.70 10.70 25.37
C GLU A 8 63.99 11.89 24.68
N ILE A 9 64.75 12.99 24.54
CA ILE A 9 64.43 14.24 23.84
C ILE A 9 65.55 14.44 22.80
N GLU A 10 65.28 15.27 21.78
CA GLU A 10 66.18 15.87 20.77
C GLU A 10 66.44 15.01 19.51
N ASN A 11 66.39 15.52 18.27
CA ASN A 11 66.34 16.88 17.68
C ASN A 11 66.06 16.67 16.16
N GLU A 12 65.26 17.46 15.41
CA GLU A 12 65.59 18.65 14.59
C GLU A 12 64.31 18.90 13.73
N ALA A 13 63.62 20.06 13.73
CA ALA A 13 63.90 21.31 12.99
C ALA A 13 64.31 21.05 11.52
N GLU A 14 63.56 21.43 10.48
CA GLU A 14 63.30 22.80 10.01
C GLU A 14 62.27 22.80 8.86
N GLU A 15 61.56 23.93 8.73
CA GLU A 15 60.63 24.30 7.66
C GLU A 15 61.34 24.48 6.29
N GLU A 16 60.68 24.15 5.17
CA GLU A 16 60.61 25.03 3.99
C GLU A 16 59.30 24.80 3.21
N ALA A 17 58.68 25.92 2.84
CA ALA A 17 57.55 26.08 1.93
C ALA A 17 57.93 25.60 0.50
N GLU A 18 57.05 25.32 -0.47
CA GLU A 18 56.03 26.18 -1.08
C GLU A 18 55.27 25.33 -2.12
N GLU A 19 53.99 25.70 -2.33
CA GLU A 19 53.17 25.59 -3.55
C GLU A 19 53.24 24.37 -4.49
N GLY A 20 52.09 23.70 -4.60
CA GLY A 20 51.75 22.83 -5.73
C GLY A 20 50.24 22.68 -5.82
N GLU A 21 49.61 23.59 -6.55
CA GLU A 21 48.21 23.50 -7.01
C GLU A 21 47.89 22.11 -7.54
N GLY A 22 47.00 21.41 -6.84
CA GLY A 22 46.42 20.15 -7.26
C GLY A 22 44.91 20.24 -7.09
N ALA A 23 44.28 21.11 -7.88
CA ALA A 23 42.85 21.10 -8.10
C ALA A 23 42.43 19.71 -8.59
N SER A 24 41.89 18.90 -7.69
CA SER A 24 41.20 17.65 -8.03
C SER A 24 39.86 17.67 -7.33
N GLU A 25 38.92 18.38 -7.96
CA GLU A 25 37.49 18.05 -8.05
C GLU A 25 36.94 17.11 -6.96
N GLU A 26 36.92 17.59 -5.71
CA GLU A 26 35.98 17.11 -4.70
C GLU A 26 34.87 18.16 -4.59
N GLU A 27 34.11 18.32 -5.69
CA GLU A 27 32.78 18.93 -5.61
C GLU A 27 31.82 17.89 -5.03
N GLU A 28 31.93 17.78 -3.71
CA GLU A 28 31.00 17.14 -2.82
C GLU A 28 29.60 17.73 -3.04
N THR A 29 28.71 16.91 -3.61
CA THR A 29 27.24 17.02 -3.49
C THR A 29 26.56 18.26 -4.07
N LEU A 30 26.26 18.24 -5.37
CA LEU A 30 25.01 18.85 -5.86
C LEU A 30 24.28 17.84 -6.76
N GLU A 31 23.95 16.69 -6.17
CA GLU A 31 22.72 15.98 -6.55
C GLU A 31 21.56 16.94 -6.25
N THR A 32 21.37 17.90 -7.16
CA THR A 32 20.37 18.94 -7.04
C THR A 32 19.05 18.21 -7.17
N GLY A 33 18.49 17.82 -6.04
CA GLY A 33 17.13 17.31 -5.95
C GLY A 33 16.18 18.27 -6.66
N PRO A 34 14.98 17.81 -7.06
CA PRO A 34 14.00 18.68 -7.72
C PRO A 34 13.85 20.00 -6.96
N ASP A 35 13.87 21.11 -7.70
CA ASP A 35 13.77 22.46 -7.14
C ASP A 35 12.66 22.48 -6.07
N PRO A 36 13.00 22.77 -4.79
CA PRO A 36 12.05 22.68 -3.70
C PRO A 36 10.81 23.57 -3.91
N GLU A 37 10.95 24.70 -4.61
CA GLU A 37 9.80 25.58 -4.90
C GLU A 37 8.89 24.99 -5.99
N GLU A 38 9.46 24.37 -7.04
CA GLU A 38 8.67 23.67 -8.04
C GLU A 38 8.02 22.42 -7.45
N ALA A 39 8.76 21.63 -6.67
CA ALA A 39 8.23 20.46 -5.98
C ALA A 39 7.06 20.83 -5.05
N ALA A 40 7.21 21.88 -4.23
CA ALA A 40 6.16 22.37 -3.36
C ALA A 40 4.90 22.77 -4.14
N ARG A 41 5.06 23.48 -5.27
CA ARG A 41 3.93 23.84 -6.15
C ARG A 41 3.22 22.62 -6.73
N ARG A 42 3.97 21.60 -7.15
CA ARG A 42 3.40 20.34 -7.68
C ARG A 42 2.65 19.56 -6.59
N PHE A 43 3.22 19.44 -5.40
CA PHE A 43 2.55 18.79 -4.26
C PHE A 43 1.32 19.56 -3.79
N ASP A 44 1.33 20.89 -3.81
CA ASP A 44 0.16 21.71 -3.47
C ASP A 44 -0.97 21.52 -4.50
N SER A 45 -0.65 21.48 -5.79
CA SER A 45 -1.63 21.13 -6.83
C SER A 45 -2.21 19.73 -6.62
N LEU A 46 -1.34 18.74 -6.39
CA LEU A 46 -1.74 17.35 -6.16
C LEU A 46 -2.65 17.23 -4.92
N SER A 47 -2.29 17.92 -3.83
CA SER A 47 -3.05 17.95 -2.58
C SER A 47 -4.45 18.55 -2.79
N LYS A 48 -4.55 19.66 -3.54
CA LYS A 48 -5.85 20.27 -3.89
C LYS A 48 -6.71 19.32 -4.71
N THR A 49 -6.15 18.69 -5.76
CA THR A 49 -6.86 17.70 -6.57
C THR A 49 -7.31 16.51 -5.71
N PHE A 50 -6.46 16.03 -4.80
CA PHE A 50 -6.78 14.93 -3.89
C PHE A 50 -7.95 15.25 -2.94
N VAL A 51 -7.98 16.44 -2.35
CA VAL A 51 -9.11 16.88 -1.50
C VAL A 51 -10.41 16.97 -2.30
N GLN A 52 -10.37 17.45 -3.55
CA GLN A 52 -11.54 17.47 -4.43
C GLN A 52 -12.05 16.06 -4.76
N VAL A 53 -11.13 15.12 -5.00
CA VAL A 53 -11.46 13.70 -5.21
C VAL A 53 -12.14 13.13 -3.98
N GLN A 54 -11.56 13.29 -2.78
CA GLN A 54 -12.14 12.78 -1.53
C GLN A 54 -13.55 13.34 -1.28
N LYS A 55 -13.73 14.66 -1.44
CA LYS A 55 -15.04 15.30 -1.30
C LYS A 55 -16.05 14.77 -2.33
N GLY A 56 -15.63 14.66 -3.59
CA GLY A 56 -16.48 14.12 -4.65
C GLY A 56 -16.91 12.67 -4.40
N MET A 57 -16.00 11.85 -3.87
CA MET A 57 -16.27 10.46 -3.51
C MET A 57 -17.26 10.35 -2.35
N ALA A 58 -17.13 11.22 -1.33
CA ALA A 58 -18.06 11.26 -0.21
C ALA A 58 -19.48 11.72 -0.62
N GLU A 59 -19.59 12.66 -1.56
CA GLU A 59 -20.89 13.21 -2.00
C GLU A 59 -21.61 12.36 -3.05
N LYS A 60 -20.88 11.78 -4.01
CA LYS A 60 -21.47 11.15 -5.22
C LYS A 60 -21.11 9.68 -5.40
N GLY A 61 -20.18 9.17 -4.60
CA GLY A 61 -19.64 7.82 -4.75
C GLY A 61 -18.43 7.76 -5.69
N ALA A 62 -17.69 6.66 -5.60
CA ALA A 62 -16.43 6.44 -6.33
C ALA A 62 -16.63 6.26 -7.85
N ASP A 63 -17.81 5.82 -8.28
CA ASP A 63 -18.13 5.48 -9.68
C ASP A 63 -18.73 6.66 -10.47
N ASP A 64 -18.94 7.82 -9.85
CA ASP A 64 -19.50 8.99 -10.54
C ASP A 64 -18.55 9.47 -11.66
N PRO A 65 -19.04 9.74 -12.88
CA PRO A 65 -18.19 10.15 -14.00
C PRO A 65 -17.36 11.41 -13.74
N LYS A 66 -17.80 12.33 -12.88
CA LYS A 66 -17.03 13.52 -12.52
C LYS A 66 -15.90 13.16 -11.56
N VAL A 67 -16.18 12.29 -10.59
CA VAL A 67 -15.17 11.75 -9.67
C VAL A 67 -14.10 10.96 -10.43
N MET A 68 -14.50 10.12 -11.39
CA MET A 68 -13.57 9.36 -12.23
C MET A 68 -12.66 10.26 -13.07
N LYS A 69 -13.18 11.37 -13.60
CA LYS A 69 -12.35 12.39 -14.27
C LYS A 69 -11.34 13.05 -13.33
N LEU A 70 -11.74 13.39 -12.11
CA LEU A 70 -10.84 13.95 -11.11
C LEU A 70 -9.77 12.94 -10.66
N ARG A 71 -10.14 11.66 -10.48
CA ARG A 71 -9.20 10.57 -10.18
C ARG A 71 -8.17 10.38 -11.29
N LYS A 72 -8.61 10.46 -12.56
CA LYS A 72 -7.69 10.40 -13.70
C LYS A 72 -6.72 11.59 -13.70
N LYS A 73 -7.22 12.81 -13.50
CA LYS A 73 -6.37 14.00 -13.37
C LYS A 73 -5.35 13.86 -12.24
N LEU A 74 -5.77 13.35 -11.09
CA LEU A 74 -4.88 13.07 -9.96
C LEU A 74 -3.80 12.04 -10.33
N ALA A 75 -4.17 10.98 -11.05
CA ALA A 75 -3.23 9.96 -11.50
C ALA A 75 -2.22 10.53 -12.52
N ASP A 76 -2.67 11.35 -13.45
CA ASP A 76 -1.81 12.01 -14.44
C ASP A 76 -0.80 12.95 -13.73
N GLU A 77 -1.25 13.77 -12.77
CA GLU A 77 -0.38 14.61 -11.93
C GLU A 77 0.62 13.78 -11.09
N PHE A 78 0.20 12.62 -10.58
CA PHE A 78 1.07 11.72 -9.83
C PHE A 78 2.14 11.05 -10.71
N MET A 79 1.81 10.71 -11.96
CA MET A 79 2.75 10.10 -12.90
C MET A 79 3.87 11.04 -13.35
N GLU A 80 3.64 12.35 -13.31
CA GLU A 80 4.68 13.35 -13.57
C GLU A 80 5.76 13.39 -12.47
N LEU A 81 5.47 12.84 -11.27
CA LEU A 81 6.41 12.80 -10.16
C LEU A 81 7.44 11.69 -10.34
N LYS A 82 8.71 12.08 -10.47
CA LYS A 82 9.84 11.15 -10.39
C LYS A 82 10.16 10.84 -8.93
N LEU A 83 9.52 9.81 -8.38
CA LEU A 83 9.84 9.32 -7.03
C LEU A 83 11.15 8.53 -7.03
N SER A 84 11.83 8.51 -5.88
CA SER A 84 13.03 7.68 -5.71
C SER A 84 12.67 6.19 -5.82
N PRO A 85 13.58 5.34 -6.33
CA PRO A 85 13.32 3.90 -6.45
C PRO A 85 12.87 3.24 -5.13
N LYS A 86 13.47 3.64 -4.00
CA LYS A 86 13.10 3.15 -2.66
C LYS A 86 11.65 3.47 -2.30
N MET A 87 11.16 4.66 -2.64
CA MET A 87 9.77 5.04 -2.41
C MET A 87 8.81 4.23 -3.29
N PHE A 88 9.17 3.98 -4.56
CA PHE A 88 8.41 3.10 -5.44
C PHE A 88 8.29 1.68 -4.88
N ASP A 89 9.40 1.11 -4.41
CA ASP A 89 9.41 -0.24 -3.82
C ASP A 89 8.51 -0.33 -2.58
N MET A 90 8.51 0.70 -1.73
CA MET A 90 7.61 0.79 -0.58
C MET A 90 6.14 0.81 -1.00
N LEU A 91 5.78 1.62 -2.01
CA LEU A 91 4.41 1.69 -2.53
C LEU A 91 3.96 0.34 -3.12
N ILE A 92 4.80 -0.30 -3.93
CA ILE A 92 4.51 -1.61 -4.54
C ILE A 92 4.32 -2.66 -3.45
N THR A 93 5.18 -2.66 -2.43
CA THR A 93 5.10 -3.59 -1.30
C THR A 93 3.78 -3.41 -0.54
N GLN A 94 3.34 -2.18 -0.32
CA GLN A 94 2.07 -1.89 0.35
C GLN A 94 0.86 -2.38 -0.44
N ILE A 95 0.88 -2.22 -1.77
CA ILE A 95 -0.18 -2.74 -2.66
C ILE A 95 -0.21 -4.28 -2.61
N ARG A 96 0.94 -4.94 -2.72
CA ARG A 96 1.05 -6.40 -2.64
C ARG A 96 0.60 -6.95 -1.30
N ARG A 97 0.92 -6.27 -0.21
CA ARG A 97 0.47 -6.64 1.14
C ARG A 97 -1.05 -6.58 1.24
N SER A 98 -1.67 -5.47 0.83
CA SER A 98 -3.13 -5.30 0.86
C SER A 98 -3.85 -6.41 0.08
N LEU A 99 -3.31 -6.80 -1.08
CA LEU A 99 -3.83 -7.93 -1.86
C LEU A 99 -3.65 -9.29 -1.20
N THR A 100 -2.52 -9.48 -0.52
CA THR A 100 -2.27 -10.71 0.24
C THR A 100 -3.26 -10.82 1.40
N ASP A 101 -3.56 -9.71 2.06
CA ASP A 101 -4.56 -9.64 3.13
C ASP A 101 -5.97 -9.99 2.61
N ILE A 102 -6.37 -9.42 1.47
CA ILE A 102 -7.63 -9.79 0.79
C ILE A 102 -7.67 -11.30 0.51
N ARG A 103 -6.65 -11.86 -0.15
CA ARG A 103 -6.58 -13.29 -0.47
C ARG A 103 -6.62 -14.17 0.77
N ASN A 104 -6.00 -13.73 1.86
CA ASN A 104 -6.04 -14.45 3.13
C ASN A 104 -7.46 -14.49 3.68
N VAL A 105 -8.19 -13.37 3.67
CA VAL A 105 -9.59 -13.32 4.10
C VAL A 105 -10.48 -14.19 3.19
N GLU A 106 -10.35 -14.10 1.87
CA GLU A 106 -11.06 -14.95 0.92
C GLU A 106 -10.80 -16.44 1.17
N LYS A 107 -9.53 -16.81 1.45
CA LYS A 107 -9.15 -18.19 1.78
C LYS A 107 -9.78 -18.65 3.08
N GLN A 108 -9.85 -17.80 4.11
CA GLN A 108 -10.53 -18.15 5.36
C GLN A 108 -12.02 -18.39 5.13
N VAL A 109 -12.69 -17.52 4.38
CA VAL A 109 -14.11 -17.73 4.02
C VAL A 109 -14.29 -19.03 3.24
N MET A 110 -13.40 -19.32 2.30
CA MET A 110 -13.42 -20.58 1.55
C MET A 110 -13.27 -21.79 2.47
N LEU A 111 -12.37 -21.75 3.46
CA LEU A 111 -12.20 -22.87 4.41
C LEU A 111 -13.46 -23.08 5.24
N LEU A 112 -14.06 -22.02 5.79
CA LEU A 112 -15.30 -22.10 6.55
C LEU A 112 -16.44 -22.70 5.71
N CYS A 113 -16.60 -22.24 4.47
CA CYS A 113 -17.66 -22.71 3.58
C CYS A 113 -17.41 -24.14 3.08
N VAL A 114 -16.21 -24.44 2.57
CA VAL A 114 -15.93 -25.70 1.88
C VAL A 114 -15.54 -26.81 2.85
N ARG A 115 -14.56 -26.55 3.73
CA ARG A 115 -14.02 -27.56 4.65
C ARG A 115 -14.96 -27.77 5.83
N ASP A 116 -15.38 -26.70 6.48
CA ASP A 116 -16.08 -26.79 7.77
C ASP A 116 -17.60 -26.96 7.61
N SER A 117 -18.20 -26.37 6.57
CA SER A 117 -19.62 -26.57 6.25
C SER A 117 -19.92 -27.69 5.25
N GLY A 118 -18.91 -28.14 4.49
CA GLY A 118 -19.06 -29.19 3.48
C GLY A 118 -19.67 -28.72 2.15
N MET A 119 -19.61 -27.42 1.84
CA MET A 119 -20.03 -26.89 0.53
C MET A 119 -19.08 -27.38 -0.58
N PRO A 120 -19.58 -27.82 -1.75
CA PRO A 120 -18.71 -28.15 -2.87
C PRO A 120 -17.86 -26.96 -3.31
N ARG A 121 -16.54 -27.15 -3.47
CA ARG A 121 -15.61 -26.08 -3.88
C ARG A 121 -16.01 -25.39 -5.20
N LYS A 122 -16.57 -26.15 -6.14
CA LYS A 122 -17.04 -25.61 -7.43
C LYS A 122 -18.16 -24.59 -7.25
N ASP A 123 -19.12 -24.89 -6.36
CA ASP A 123 -20.24 -23.99 -6.03
C ASP A 123 -19.73 -22.72 -5.34
N PHE A 124 -18.75 -22.86 -4.43
CA PHE A 124 -18.16 -21.70 -3.77
C PHE A 124 -17.48 -20.74 -4.76
N ILE A 125 -16.65 -21.28 -5.67
CA ILE A 125 -15.88 -20.48 -6.63
C ILE A 125 -16.79 -19.74 -7.63
N SER A 126 -17.96 -20.29 -7.97
CA SER A 126 -18.87 -19.62 -8.90
C SER A 126 -19.69 -18.50 -8.26
N ILE A 127 -19.84 -18.51 -6.93
CA ILE A 127 -20.79 -17.63 -6.23
C ILE A 127 -20.07 -16.55 -5.43
N PHE A 128 -18.99 -16.91 -4.74
CA PHE A 128 -18.32 -16.01 -3.80
C PHE A 128 -17.73 -14.76 -4.46
N PRO A 129 -17.11 -14.81 -5.67
CA PRO A 129 -16.51 -13.61 -6.28
C PRO A 129 -17.47 -12.45 -6.53
N SER A 130 -18.77 -12.73 -6.71
CA SER A 130 -19.79 -11.70 -6.89
C SER A 130 -20.46 -11.27 -5.58
N ASN A 131 -20.10 -11.88 -4.45
CA ASN A 131 -20.73 -11.68 -3.15
C ASN A 131 -19.72 -11.41 -2.03
N GLU A 132 -18.53 -10.90 -2.36
CA GLU A 132 -17.42 -10.72 -1.42
C GLU A 132 -17.80 -9.82 -0.24
N THR A 133 -18.56 -8.76 -0.50
CA THR A 133 -19.07 -7.81 0.52
C THR A 133 -20.59 -7.86 0.75
N ASN A 134 -21.31 -8.68 -0.02
CA ASN A 134 -22.76 -8.83 0.16
C ASN A 134 -23.06 -9.85 1.27
N LEU A 135 -23.40 -9.43 2.48
CA LEU A 135 -23.71 -10.32 3.61
C LEU A 135 -24.97 -11.20 3.42
N SER A 136 -25.89 -10.79 2.55
CA SER A 136 -27.18 -11.51 2.36
C SER A 136 -27.06 -12.78 1.51
N TRP A 137 -25.89 -13.03 0.90
CA TRP A 137 -25.71 -14.18 0.00
C TRP A 137 -25.92 -15.53 0.70
N LEU A 138 -25.50 -15.63 1.98
CA LEU A 138 -25.65 -16.84 2.79
C LEU A 138 -27.11 -17.23 3.02
N ASP A 139 -28.02 -16.26 3.13
CA ASP A 139 -29.44 -16.52 3.42
C ASP A 139 -30.10 -17.42 2.38
N LYS A 140 -29.78 -17.20 1.10
CA LYS A 140 -30.28 -18.02 0.00
C LYS A 140 -29.77 -19.45 0.10
N HIS A 141 -28.51 -19.63 0.48
CA HIS A 141 -27.88 -20.96 0.62
C HIS A 141 -28.33 -21.72 1.87
N ILE A 142 -28.62 -21.02 2.96
CA ILE A 142 -29.18 -21.62 4.16
C ILE A 142 -30.62 -22.08 3.89
N ARG A 143 -31.43 -21.25 3.22
CA ARG A 143 -32.83 -21.57 2.88
C ARG A 143 -32.98 -22.69 1.85
N ALA A 144 -31.95 -22.93 1.03
CA ALA A 144 -31.95 -24.01 0.04
C ALA A 144 -31.98 -25.43 0.66
N LYS A 145 -31.83 -25.57 1.99
CA LYS A 145 -31.90 -26.85 2.74
C LYS A 145 -31.04 -27.97 2.14
N ARG A 146 -29.87 -27.64 1.63
CA ARG A 146 -28.88 -28.61 1.19
C ARG A 146 -28.18 -29.25 2.39
N LYS A 147 -27.42 -30.32 2.15
CA LYS A 147 -26.67 -31.05 3.20
C LYS A 147 -25.75 -30.15 4.04
N HIS A 148 -25.17 -29.11 3.43
CA HIS A 148 -24.29 -28.14 4.10
C HIS A 148 -25.03 -26.94 4.72
N SER A 149 -26.32 -26.72 4.41
CA SER A 149 -27.04 -25.51 4.84
C SER A 149 -27.13 -25.35 6.36
N ALA A 150 -27.27 -26.45 7.11
CA ALA A 150 -27.32 -26.40 8.58
C ALA A 150 -25.97 -26.03 9.21
N HIS A 151 -24.85 -26.51 8.65
CA HIS A 151 -23.51 -26.17 9.11
C HIS A 151 -23.14 -24.74 8.72
N LEU A 152 -23.51 -24.32 7.51
CA LEU A 152 -23.32 -22.96 7.03
C LEU A 152 -24.04 -21.93 7.91
N ALA A 153 -25.24 -22.28 8.41
CA ALA A 153 -25.97 -21.43 9.34
C ALA A 153 -25.25 -21.25 10.69
N LYS A 154 -24.56 -22.28 11.19
CA LYS A 154 -23.77 -22.21 12.44
C LYS A 154 -22.52 -21.34 12.28
N LEU A 155 -21.89 -21.39 11.11
CA LEU A 155 -20.67 -20.64 10.80
C LEU A 155 -20.95 -19.23 10.25
N ARG A 156 -22.22 -18.81 10.19
CA ARG A 156 -22.64 -17.54 9.60
C ARG A 156 -21.91 -16.35 10.20
N GLU A 157 -21.88 -16.25 11.53
CA GLU A 157 -21.27 -15.11 12.23
C GLU A 157 -19.78 -15.01 11.93
N GLU A 158 -19.07 -16.14 11.86
CA GLU A 158 -17.64 -16.17 11.53
C GLU A 158 -17.38 -15.76 10.07
N ILE A 159 -18.22 -16.21 9.13
CA ILE A 159 -18.12 -15.81 7.72
C ILE A 159 -18.40 -14.31 7.56
N GLU A 160 -19.49 -13.82 8.17
CA GLU A 160 -19.82 -12.39 8.14
C GLU A 160 -18.73 -11.53 8.79
N ALA A 161 -18.09 -12.01 9.86
CA ALA A 161 -16.95 -11.32 10.47
C ALA A 161 -15.76 -11.21 9.51
N GLN A 162 -15.48 -12.23 8.70
CA GLN A 162 -14.46 -12.14 7.65
C GLN A 162 -14.89 -11.19 6.52
N GLN A 163 -16.15 -11.23 6.08
CA GLN A 163 -16.65 -10.32 5.04
C GLN A 163 -16.63 -8.85 5.49
N LYS A 164 -16.90 -8.56 6.76
CA LYS A 164 -16.75 -7.22 7.33
C LYS A 164 -15.32 -6.69 7.23
N LYS A 165 -14.30 -7.56 7.29
CA LYS A 165 -12.91 -7.15 7.03
C LYS A 165 -12.71 -6.73 5.57
N LEU A 166 -13.31 -7.44 4.62
CA LEU A 166 -13.29 -7.05 3.20
C LEU A 166 -14.02 -5.70 3.00
N MET A 167 -15.18 -5.52 3.63
CA MET A 167 -15.89 -4.22 3.60
C MET A 167 -15.03 -3.09 4.13
N GLY A 168 -14.32 -3.31 5.25
CA GLY A 168 -13.39 -2.30 5.78
C GLY A 168 -12.25 -1.95 4.81
N VAL A 169 -11.79 -2.91 3.99
CA VAL A 169 -10.81 -2.63 2.92
C VAL A 169 -11.43 -1.82 1.79
N GLU A 170 -12.68 -2.11 1.38
CA GLU A 170 -13.39 -1.30 0.39
C GLU A 170 -13.63 0.13 0.89
N GLU A 171 -13.97 0.31 2.17
CA GLU A 171 -14.16 1.62 2.78
C GLU A 171 -12.86 2.41 2.84
N LEU A 172 -11.75 1.76 3.21
CA LEU A 172 -10.43 2.41 3.32
C LEU A 172 -9.87 2.81 1.95
N THR A 173 -10.06 1.97 0.94
CA THR A 173 -9.46 2.16 -0.40
C THR A 173 -10.42 2.82 -1.40
N HIS A 174 -11.71 2.87 -1.07
CA HIS A 174 -12.80 3.29 -1.95
C HIS A 174 -12.74 2.63 -3.34
N LEU A 175 -12.35 1.35 -3.33
CA LEU A 175 -12.30 0.48 -4.49
C LEU A 175 -13.02 -0.80 -4.13
N SER A 176 -13.75 -1.37 -5.08
CA SER A 176 -14.31 -2.69 -4.90
C SER A 176 -13.18 -3.73 -4.79
N ILE A 177 -13.41 -4.81 -4.05
CA ILE A 177 -12.41 -5.89 -3.95
C ILE A 177 -12.05 -6.44 -5.34
N ALA A 178 -13.03 -6.52 -6.25
CA ALA A 178 -12.82 -6.86 -7.65
C ALA A 178 -11.86 -5.86 -8.35
N GLY A 179 -12.09 -4.56 -8.21
CA GLY A 179 -11.22 -3.52 -8.77
C GLY A 179 -9.80 -3.57 -8.21
N ILE A 180 -9.63 -3.82 -6.91
CA ILE A 180 -8.30 -3.97 -6.30
C ILE A 180 -7.55 -5.16 -6.91
N LYS A 181 -8.24 -6.28 -7.19
CA LYS A 181 -7.65 -7.46 -7.84
C LYS A 181 -7.29 -7.22 -9.31
N GLU A 182 -8.06 -6.41 -10.03
CA GLU A 182 -7.76 -6.06 -11.43
C GLU A 182 -6.50 -5.20 -11.57
N ILE A 183 -6.21 -4.32 -10.61
CA ILE A 183 -5.04 -3.42 -10.63
C ILE A 183 -3.71 -4.19 -10.63
N ASN A 184 -3.67 -5.40 -10.07
CA ASN A 184 -2.47 -6.24 -9.98
C ASN A 184 -2.61 -7.57 -10.74
N ARG A 185 -3.38 -7.55 -11.83
CA ARG A 185 -3.47 -8.67 -12.77
C ARG A 185 -2.41 -8.54 -13.85
#